data_AF-A0A974SP87-F1
#
_entry.id   AF-A0A974SP87-F1
#
_cell.length_a   1.000
_cell.length_b   1.000
_cell.length_c   1.000
_cell.angle_alpha   90.00
_cell.angle_beta   90.00
_cell.angle_gamma   90.00
#
_symmetry.space_group_name_H-M   'P 1'
#
loop_
_entity.id
_entity.type
_entity.pdbx_description
1 polymer ?
#
loop_
_entity_poly.entity_id
_entity_poly.type
_entity_poly.pdbx_seq_one_letter_code
_entity_poly.pdbx_strand_id
1 'polypeptide(L)' 'MPLTLTPNFAEPGKRYFRAFSPGDDFYEMLIDAHRDLDDAQSAMLNAQLILLLANHIGDLSVLREALAKAREGAV' A
#
# COMPACT_ATOMS: atom_id res chain seq x y z
N MET A 1 -5.57 3.61 -15.85
CA MET A 1 -6.44 4.45 -14.99
C MET A 1 -5.54 5.45 -14.26
N PRO A 2 -6.01 6.62 -13.79
CA PRO A 2 -5.15 7.52 -13.00
C PRO A 2 -4.82 6.95 -11.62
N LEU A 3 -3.71 7.36 -11.02
CA LEU A 3 -3.37 7.00 -9.64
C LEU A 3 -4.44 7.52 -8.66
N THR A 4 -4.90 6.66 -7.75
CA THR A 4 -5.85 7.05 -6.70
C THR A 4 -5.08 7.57 -5.48
N LEU A 5 -5.35 8.81 -5.06
CA LEU A 5 -4.67 9.48 -3.95
C LEU A 5 -5.51 9.56 -2.67
N THR A 6 -6.78 9.17 -2.75
CA THR A 6 -7.71 9.11 -1.61
C THR A 6 -7.78 7.71 -1.03
N PRO A 7 -8.11 7.54 0.26
CA PRO A 7 -8.35 6.20 0.84
C PRO A 7 -9.34 5.41 -0.01
N ASN A 8 -8.92 4.23 -0.47
CA ASN A 8 -9.71 3.36 -1.35
C ASN A 8 -9.64 1.90 -0.88
N PHE A 9 -9.74 1.69 0.43
CA PHE A 9 -9.75 0.38 1.06
C PHE A 9 -11.17 -0.15 1.15
N ALA A 10 -11.41 -1.34 0.60
CA ALA A 10 -12.69 -2.04 0.69
C ALA A 10 -12.49 -3.54 0.44
N GLU A 11 -13.27 -4.37 1.13
CA GLU A 11 -13.41 -5.80 0.81
C GLU A 11 -14.69 -6.02 -0.01
N PRO A 12 -14.62 -6.70 -1.18
CA PRO A 12 -15.80 -7.02 -1.97
C PRO A 12 -16.86 -7.76 -1.15
N GLY A 13 -18.08 -7.21 -1.07
CA GLY A 13 -19.20 -7.82 -0.35
C GLY A 13 -19.25 -7.52 1.16
N LYS A 14 -18.24 -6.87 1.73
CA LYS A 14 -18.26 -6.43 3.14
C LYS A 14 -18.80 -5.00 3.24
N ARG A 15 -19.83 -4.79 4.06
CA ARG A 15 -20.33 -3.46 4.41
C ARG A 15 -19.74 -3.03 5.74
N TYR A 16 -18.91 -2.00 5.72
CA TYR A 16 -18.35 -1.43 6.93
C TYR A 16 -19.32 -0.40 7.51
N PHE A 17 -19.56 -0.48 8.82
CA PHE A 17 -20.39 0.49 9.54
C PHE A 17 -19.68 1.84 9.73
N ARG A 18 -18.34 1.85 9.66
CA ARG A 18 -17.50 3.06 9.70
C ARG A 18 -16.60 3.08 8.47
N ALA A 19 -16.52 4.22 7.80
CA ALA A 19 -15.79 4.37 6.53
C ALA A 19 -14.27 4.12 6.63
N PHE A 20 -13.69 4.27 7.84
CA PHE A 20 -12.24 4.14 8.06
C PHE A 20 -11.78 2.73 8.47
N SER A 21 -12.70 1.87 8.90
CA SER A 21 -12.38 0.52 9.37
C SER A 21 -11.58 -0.36 8.39
N PRO A 22 -11.84 -0.35 7.06
CA PRO A 22 -11.02 -1.14 6.14
C PRO A 22 -9.56 -0.65 6.04
N GLY A 23 -9.34 0.65 6.23
CA GLY A 23 -7.99 1.21 6.27
C GLY A 23 -7.27 0.80 7.54
N ASP A 24 -7.96 0.88 8.68
CA ASP A 24 -7.44 0.45 9.98
C ASP A 24 -7.05 -1.05 9.94
N ASP A 25 -7.92 -1.91 9.39
CA ASP A 25 -7.66 -3.35 9.23
C ASP A 25 -6.38 -3.59 8.39
N PHE A 26 -6.17 -2.82 7.31
CA PHE A 26 -4.96 -2.93 6.50
C PHE A 26 -3.70 -2.44 7.24
N TYR A 27 -3.79 -1.32 7.96
CA TYR A 27 -2.67 -0.82 8.75
C TYR A 27 -2.26 -1.79 9.86
N GLU A 28 -3.24 -2.43 10.52
CA GLU A 28 -2.98 -3.48 11.51
C GLU A 28 -2.23 -4.66 10.88
N MET A 29 -2.71 -5.18 9.75
CA MET A 29 -2.03 -6.24 9.01
C MET A 29 -0.60 -5.86 8.60
N LEU A 30 -0.39 -4.61 8.18
CA LEU A 30 0.94 -4.12 7.81
C LEU A 30 1.87 -4.03 9.01
N ILE A 31 1.40 -3.54 10.16
CA ILE A 31 2.17 -3.48 11.40
C ILE A 31 2.55 -4.89 11.85
N ASP A 32 1.59 -5.82 11.83
CA ASP A 32 1.82 -7.20 12.23
C ASP A 32 2.80 -7.92 11.31
N ALA A 33 2.79 -7.62 10.01
CA ALA A 33 3.77 -8.17 9.06
C ALA A 33 5.22 -7.75 9.37
N HIS A 34 5.42 -6.62 10.04
CA HIS A 34 6.74 -6.14 10.46
C HIS A 34 7.16 -6.62 11.85
N ARG A 35 6.25 -7.29 12.59
CA ARG A 35 6.55 -7.76 13.94
C ARG A 35 7.72 -8.75 13.90
N ASP A 36 8.61 -8.64 14.89
CA ASP A 36 9.80 -9.48 15.05
C ASP A 36 10.86 -9.36 13.94
N LEU A 37 10.74 -8.39 13.03
CA LEU A 37 11.75 -8.09 12.01
C LEU A 37 12.72 -7.01 12.49
N ASP A 38 14.00 -7.15 12.14
CA ASP A 38 14.96 -6.05 12.24
C ASP A 38 14.75 -5.01 11.13
N ASP A 39 15.45 -3.88 11.22
CA ASP A 39 15.31 -2.77 10.26
C ASP A 39 15.62 -3.20 8.81
N ALA A 40 16.60 -4.09 8.61
CA ALA A 40 16.99 -4.55 7.28
C ALA A 40 15.95 -5.50 6.69
N GLN A 41 15.40 -6.39 7.51
CA GLN A 41 14.31 -7.29 7.15
C GLN A 41 13.02 -6.52 6.86
N SER A 42 12.69 -5.52 7.68
CA SER A 42 11.58 -4.59 7.48
C SER A 42 11.70 -3.85 6.14
N ALA A 43 12.89 -3.33 5.81
CA ALA A 43 13.14 -2.70 4.51
C ALA A 43 12.99 -3.69 3.35
N MET A 44 13.46 -4.93 3.51
CA MET A 44 13.31 -5.99 2.51
C MET A 44 11.84 -6.35 2.28
N LEU A 45 11.04 -6.48 3.35
CA LEU A 45 9.61 -6.75 3.27
C LEU A 45 8.90 -5.65 2.47
N ASN A 46 9.18 -4.38 2.77
CA ASN A 46 8.60 -3.27 2.04
C ASN A 46 8.98 -3.28 0.56
N ALA A 47 10.25 -3.55 0.22
CA ALA A 47 10.69 -3.65 -1.16
C ALA A 47 9.96 -4.79 -1.92
N GLN A 48 9.81 -5.96 -1.30
CA GLN A 48 9.08 -7.09 -1.89
C GLN A 48 7.60 -6.76 -2.06
N LEU A 49 6.96 -6.15 -1.06
CA LEU A 49 5.57 -5.74 -1.11
C LEU A 49 5.32 -4.74 -2.26
N ILE A 50 6.20 -3.74 -2.42
CA ILE A 50 6.13 -2.78 -3.53
C ILE A 50 6.17 -3.50 -4.88
N LEU A 51 7.07 -4.47 -5.07
CA LEU A 51 7.18 -5.22 -6.33
C LEU A 51 5.94 -6.08 -6.59
N LEU A 52 5.41 -6.75 -5.56
CA LEU A 52 4.20 -7.56 -5.68
C LEU A 52 2.99 -6.70 -6.07
N LEU A 53 2.81 -5.54 -5.41
CA LEU A 53 1.74 -4.60 -5.72
C LEU A 53 1.92 -3.98 -7.11
N ALA A 54 3.16 -3.66 -7.52
CA ALA A 54 3.43 -3.14 -8.86
C ALA A 54 3.06 -4.16 -9.95
N ASN A 55 3.38 -5.44 -9.74
CA ASN A 55 2.98 -6.51 -10.63
C ASN A 55 1.46 -6.70 -10.67
N HIS A 56 0.78 -6.59 -9.52
CA HIS A 56 -0.68 -6.68 -9.44
C HIS A 56 -1.37 -5.51 -10.17
N ILE A 57 -0.84 -4.29 -10.05
CA ILE A 57 -1.35 -3.09 -10.74
C ILE A 57 -1.16 -3.23 -12.26
N GLY A 58 0.03 -3.63 -12.72
CA GLY A 58 0.36 -3.91 -14.14
C GLY A 58 0.35 -2.70 -15.09
N ASP A 59 -0.26 -1.57 -14.71
CA ASP A 59 -0.34 -0.35 -15.50
C ASP A 59 0.88 0.54 -15.27
N LEU A 60 1.81 0.56 -16.24
CA LEU A 60 3.02 1.39 -16.18
C LEU A 60 2.74 2.90 -16.05
N SER A 61 1.59 3.39 -16.49
CA SER A 61 1.25 4.82 -16.34
C SER A 61 0.99 5.17 -14.88
N VAL A 62 0.23 4.33 -14.17
CA VAL A 62 -0.02 4.43 -12.72
C VAL A 62 1.30 4.35 -11.94
N LEU A 63 2.16 3.40 -12.29
CA LEU A 63 3.45 3.20 -11.59
C LEU A 63 4.39 4.40 -11.76
N ARG A 64 4.43 5.00 -12.96
CA ARG A 64 5.23 6.23 -13.19
C ARG A 64 4.73 7.40 -12.38
N GLU A 65 3.41 7.60 -12.32
CA GLU A 65 2.79 8.65 -11.52
C GLU A 65 3.08 8.45 -10.03
N ALA A 66 2.96 7.20 -9.54
CA ALA A 66 3.25 6.85 -8.15
C ALA A 66 4.73 7.13 -7.79
N LEU A 67 5.67 6.75 -8.65
CA LEU A 67 7.10 7.02 -8.43
C LEU A 67 7.41 8.53 -8.42
N ALA A 68 6.80 9.31 -9.32
CA ALA A 68 6.98 10.76 -9.33
C ALA A 68 6.48 11.38 -8.03
N LYS A 69 5.27 11.00 -7.57
CA LYS A 69 4.69 11.47 -6.31
C LYS A 69 5.50 11.06 -5.08
N ALA A 70 5.98 9.82 -5.03
CA ALA A 70 6.84 9.35 -3.94
C ALA A 70 8.15 10.13 -3.87
N ARG A 71 8.74 10.48 -5.03
CA ARG A 71 9.96 11.31 -5.11
C ARG A 71 9.72 12.73 -4.59
N GLU A 72 8.57 13.33 -4.91
CA GLU A 72 8.19 14.68 -4.43
C GLU A 72 8.07 14.73 -2.90
N GLY A 73 7.55 13.69 -2.24
CA GLY A 73 7.40 13.66 -0.79
C GLY A 73 8.66 13.29 0.00
N ALA A 74 9.69 12.77 -0.67
CA ALA A 74 10.94 12.35 -0.04
C ALA A 74 12.03 13.44 -0.03
N VAL A 75 11.79 14.56 -0.70
CA VAL A 75 12.71 15.71 -0.83
C VAL A 75 12.09 16.91 -0.11
#